data_AF-A0A819EDB2-F1
#
_entry.id   AF-A0A819EDB2-F1
#
_cell.length_a   1.000
_cell.length_b   1.000
_cell.length_c   1.000
_cell.angle_alpha   90.00
_cell.angle_beta   90.00
_cell.angle_gamma   90.00
#
_symmetry.space_group_name_H-M   'P 1'
#
loop_
_entity.id
_entity.type
_entity.pdbx_description
1 polymer ?
#
loop_
_entity_poly.entity_id
_entity_poly.type
_entity_poly.pdbx_seq_one_letter_code
_entity_poly.pdbx_strand_id
1 'polypeptide(L)'
;MNGEIGADISFLLNENIFEPVRDDMMKSIEEFQKLNLPSFDNMPNVFTHNDLGVQNLIVSDDNKKKGIIDWEWAGSYPICEEYFRSYKPII
;
A
#
# COMPACT_ATOMS: atom_id res chain seq x y z
N MET A 1 -3.17 23.56 22.64
CA MET A 1 -2.05 22.77 23.18
C MET A 1 -2.21 21.37 22.65
N ASN A 2 -1.20 20.92 21.91
CA ASN A 2 -1.11 19.61 21.28
C ASN A 2 -0.74 18.54 22.31
N GLY A 3 -1.10 17.28 22.01
CA GLY A 3 -0.54 16.07 22.63
C GLY A 3 -1.51 15.41 23.61
N GLU A 4 -1.80 14.12 23.58
CA GLU A 4 -1.23 12.99 22.85
C GLU A 4 -2.36 11.97 22.68
N ILE A 5 -2.77 11.70 21.44
CA ILE A 5 -3.54 10.49 21.09
C ILE A 5 -2.54 9.54 20.45
N GLY A 6 -1.60 9.07 21.26
CA GLY A 6 -0.71 7.98 20.92
C GLY A 6 -0.92 6.92 21.98
N ALA A 7 -1.96 6.09 21.83
CA ALA A 7 -2.05 4.88 22.64
C ALA A 7 -0.73 4.12 22.41
N ASP A 8 0.00 3.87 23.49
CA ASP A 8 1.29 3.20 23.46
C ASP A 8 1.08 1.76 22.94
N ILE A 9 1.30 1.60 21.63
CA ILE A 9 1.08 0.35 20.90
C ILE A 9 2.12 -0.71 21.29
N SER A 10 3.13 -0.35 22.11
CA SER A 10 4.17 -1.27 22.57
C SER A 10 3.61 -2.49 23.31
N PHE A 11 2.43 -2.36 23.94
CA PHE A 11 1.76 -3.48 24.60
C PHE A 11 1.27 -4.54 23.61
N LEU A 12 0.75 -4.14 22.44
CA LEU A 12 0.28 -5.09 21.40
C LEU A 12 1.43 -5.92 20.81
N LEU A 13 2.66 -5.40 20.86
CA LEU A 13 3.85 -6.11 20.39
C LEU A 13 4.31 -7.23 21.34
N ASN A 14 3.88 -7.19 22.61
CA ASN A 14 4.33 -8.07 23.69
C ASN A 14 3.28 -9.09 24.15
N GLU A 15 2.07 -9.10 23.57
CA GLU A 15 1.09 -10.14 23.87
C GLU A 15 1.38 -11.41 23.07
N ASN A 16 1.55 -12.54 23.78
CA ASN A 16 1.81 -13.87 23.23
C ASN A 16 0.77 -14.32 22.16
N ILE A 17 -0.40 -13.70 22.14
CA ILE A 17 -1.53 -14.03 21.26
C ILE A 17 -1.22 -13.66 19.79
N PHE A 18 -0.42 -12.61 19.58
CA PHE A 18 -0.08 -12.11 18.24
C PHE A 18 1.30 -12.55 17.76
N GLU A 19 2.05 -13.33 18.53
CA GLU A 19 3.41 -13.75 18.14
C GLU A 19 3.48 -14.41 16.77
N PRO A 20 2.59 -15.36 16.40
CA PRO A 20 2.68 -15.97 15.08
C PRO A 20 2.51 -14.96 13.94
N VAL A 21 1.57 -14.02 14.10
CA VAL A 21 1.30 -12.97 13.11
C VAL A 21 2.44 -11.95 13.07
N ARG A 22 2.98 -11.56 14.22
CA ARG A 22 4.15 -10.68 14.34
C ARG A 22 5.36 -11.31 13.66
N ASP A 23 5.63 -12.58 13.95
CA ASP A 23 6.81 -13.28 13.44
C ASP A 23 6.71 -13.49 11.92
N ASP A 24 5.52 -13.82 11.40
CA ASP A 24 5.24 -13.89 9.95
C ASP A 24 5.39 -12.52 9.27
N MET A 25 4.92 -11.44 9.92
CA MET A 25 5.09 -10.07 9.43
C MET A 25 6.57 -9.66 9.42
N MET A 26 7.31 -9.94 10.50
CA MET A 26 8.74 -9.64 10.60
C MET A 26 9.56 -10.42 9.58
N LYS A 27 9.23 -11.69 9.35
CA LYS A 27 9.83 -12.50 8.29
C LYS A 27 9.58 -11.89 6.91
N SER A 28 8.34 -11.45 6.65
CA SER A 28 7.98 -10.79 5.39
C SER A 28 8.75 -9.48 5.20
N ILE A 29 8.96 -8.70 6.27
CA ILE A 29 9.77 -7.47 6.26
C ILE A 29 11.23 -7.80 5.92
N GLU A 30 11.82 -8.81 6.58
CA GLU A 30 13.20 -9.22 6.30
C GLU A 30 13.38 -9.71 4.86
N GLU A 31 12.44 -10.49 4.33
CA GLU A 31 12.45 -10.96 2.95
C GLU A 31 12.35 -9.78 1.98
N PHE A 32 11.46 -8.82 2.25
CA PHE A 32 11.32 -7.60 1.45
C PHE A 32 12.60 -6.75 1.46
N GLN A 33 13.25 -6.58 2.61
CA GLN A 33 14.51 -5.85 2.74
C GLN A 33 15.68 -6.52 2.00
N LYS A 34 15.63 -7.85 1.81
CA LYS A 34 16.62 -8.61 1.03
C LYS A 34 16.37 -8.52 -0.48
N LEU A 35 15.22 -8.02 -0.93
CA LEU A 35 14.94 -7.85 -2.36
C LEU A 35 15.85 -6.77 -2.93
N ASN A 36 16.56 -7.10 -4.00
CA ASN A 36 17.31 -6.14 -4.79
C ASN A 36 16.34 -5.40 -5.72
N LEU A 37 15.62 -4.44 -5.16
CA LEU A 37 14.69 -3.61 -5.91
C LEU A 37 15.46 -2.73 -6.91
N PRO A 38 14.92 -2.49 -8.12
CA PRO A 38 15.51 -1.54 -9.04
C PRO A 38 15.57 -0.15 -8.39
N SER A 39 16.62 0.63 -8.67
CA SER A 39 16.67 2.04 -8.26
C SER A 39 15.54 2.81 -8.95
N PHE A 40 14.79 3.57 -8.16
CA PHE A 40 13.72 4.45 -8.64
C PHE A 40 14.14 5.92 -8.69
N ASP A 41 15.42 6.22 -8.44
CA ASP A 41 15.94 7.59 -8.24
C ASP A 41 15.79 8.49 -9.47
N ASN A 42 15.62 7.91 -10.66
CA ASN A 42 15.50 8.62 -11.94
C ASN A 42 14.18 8.31 -12.66
N MET A 43 13.15 7.86 -11.95
CA MET A 43 11.84 7.64 -12.57
C MET A 43 11.18 8.98 -12.91
N PRO A 44 10.64 9.16 -14.12
CA PRO A 44 9.92 10.37 -14.46
C PRO A 44 8.64 10.46 -13.63
N ASN A 45 8.32 11.67 -13.18
CA ASN A 45 7.01 11.93 -12.62
C ASN A 45 5.97 11.94 -13.74
N VAL A 46 4.89 11.19 -13.54
CA VAL A 46 3.75 11.11 -14.44
C VAL A 46 2.48 11.44 -13.66
N PHE A 47 1.39 11.68 -14.38
CA PHE A 47 0.08 11.79 -13.74
C PHE A 47 -0.38 10.39 -13.34
N THR A 48 -0.49 10.15 -12.03
CA THR A 48 -0.96 8.89 -11.45
C THR A 48 -2.29 9.10 -10.74
N HIS A 49 -3.07 8.02 -10.62
CA HIS A 49 -4.26 7.94 -9.78
C HIS A 49 -3.87 7.84 -8.30
N ASN A 50 -2.75 7.16 -8.00
CA ASN A 50 -2.16 7.06 -6.66
C ASN A 50 -3.04 6.34 -5.60
N ASP A 51 -4.09 5.66 -6.06
CA ASP A 51 -4.92 4.73 -5.29
C ASP A 51 -5.68 3.78 -6.23
N LEU A 52 -5.05 3.34 -7.33
CA LEU A 52 -5.71 2.50 -8.31
C LEU A 52 -5.78 1.06 -7.82
N GLY A 53 -6.85 0.69 -7.12
CA GLY A 53 -7.18 -0.70 -6.78
C GLY A 53 -8.40 -1.23 -7.54
N VAL A 54 -8.66 -2.54 -7.44
CA VAL A 54 -9.83 -3.18 -8.07
C VAL A 54 -11.15 -2.57 -7.59
N GLN A 55 -11.20 -2.08 -6.35
CA GLN A 55 -12.34 -1.37 -5.77
C GLN A 55 -12.68 -0.05 -6.48
N ASN A 56 -11.71 0.54 -7.17
CA ASN A 56 -11.84 1.83 -7.87
C ASN A 56 -12.08 1.67 -9.39
N LEU A 57 -12.34 0.43 -9.84
CA LEU A 57 -12.68 0.12 -11.22
C LEU A 57 -14.18 -0.13 -11.36
N ILE A 58 -14.85 0.63 -12.23
CA ILE A 58 -16.23 0.31 -12.64
C ILE A 58 -16.16 -0.70 -13.78
N VAL A 59 -16.86 -1.82 -13.62
CA VAL A 59 -16.90 -2.93 -14.60
C VAL A 59 -18.35 -3.21 -14.97
N SER A 60 -18.61 -3.52 -16.25
CA SER A 60 -19.94 -3.98 -16.72
C SER A 60 -20.12 -5.49 -16.56
N ASP A 61 -21.36 -5.96 -16.76
CA ASP A 61 -21.73 -7.38 -16.67
C ASP A 61 -20.94 -8.30 -17.62
N ASP A 62 -20.38 -7.76 -18.70
CA ASP A 62 -19.49 -8.47 -19.63
C ASP A 62 -18.00 -8.41 -19.22
N ASN A 63 -17.71 -8.08 -17.97
CA ASN A 63 -16.37 -7.94 -17.38
C ASN A 63 -15.47 -6.90 -18.07
N LYS A 64 -16.05 -5.88 -18.73
CA LYS A 64 -15.28 -4.79 -19.34
C LYS A 64 -15.19 -3.58 -18.42
N LYS A 65 -14.00 -2.99 -18.33
CA LYS A 65 -13.79 -1.71 -17.62
C LYS A 65 -14.61 -0.61 -18.30
N LYS A 66 -15.41 0.11 -17.52
CA LYS A 66 -16.23 1.26 -17.94
C LYS A 66 -15.74 2.59 -17.39
N GLY A 67 -15.02 2.58 -16.27
CA GLY A 67 -14.53 3.80 -15.65
C GLY A 67 -13.52 3.57 -14.54
N ILE A 68 -12.91 4.65 -14.10
CA ILE A 68 -12.02 4.74 -12.94
C ILE A 68 -12.56 5.87 -12.07
N ILE A 69 -12.75 5.61 -10.78
CA ILE A 69 -13.28 6.55 -9.79
C ILE A 69 -12.28 6.76 -8.65
N ASP A 70 -12.59 7.71 -7.76
CA ASP A 70 -11.81 7.99 -6.55
C ASP A 70 -10.44 8.66 -6.80
N TRP A 71 -10.48 9.76 -7.55
CA TRP A 71 -9.30 10.52 -8.00
C TRP A 71 -8.73 11.48 -6.95
N GLU A 72 -9.17 11.43 -5.69
CA GLU A 72 -8.79 12.42 -4.68
C GLU A 72 -7.30 12.41 -4.34
N TRP A 73 -6.61 11.30 -4.59
CA TRP A 73 -5.17 11.13 -4.38
C TRP A 73 -4.33 11.37 -5.64
N ALA A 74 -4.96 11.66 -6.77
CA ALA A 74 -4.29 11.78 -8.06
C ALA A 74 -3.33 12.97 -8.09
N GLY A 75 -2.22 12.82 -8.81
CA GLY A 75 -1.19 13.86 -8.85
C GLY A 75 0.03 13.48 -9.67
N SER A 76 1.10 14.24 -9.51
CA SER A 76 2.38 14.01 -10.19
C SER A 76 3.33 13.21 -9.29
N TYR A 77 3.54 11.94 -9.63
CA TYR A 77 4.33 10.99 -8.83
C TYR A 77 5.26 10.16 -9.72
N PRO A 78 6.34 9.59 -9.17
CA PRO A 78 7.17 8.63 -9.90
C PRO A 78 6.32 7.49 -10.46
N ILE A 79 6.57 7.07 -11.71
CA ILE A 79 5.75 6.04 -12.39
C ILE A 79 5.57 4.74 -11.59
N CYS A 80 6.51 4.38 -10.72
CA CYS A 80 6.45 3.18 -9.89
C CYS A 80 5.38 3.26 -8.78
N GLU A 81 4.99 4.46 -8.33
CA GLU A 81 4.03 4.65 -7.23
C GLU A 81 2.67 4.01 -7.51
N GLU A 82 2.19 4.07 -8.75
CA GLU A 82 0.92 3.43 -9.12
C GLU A 82 0.98 1.92 -8.88
N TYR A 83 2.08 1.26 -9.26
CA TYR A 83 2.24 -0.18 -9.11
C TYR A 83 2.35 -0.61 -7.64
N PHE A 84 3.02 0.18 -6.81
CA PHE A 84 3.13 -0.10 -5.38
C PHE A 84 1.79 0.02 -4.68
N ARG A 85 0.99 1.03 -5.02
CA ARG A 85 -0.29 1.28 -4.36
C ARG A 85 -1.45 0.44 -4.88
N SER A 86 -1.37 -0.01 -6.13
CA SER A 86 -2.28 -1.02 -6.67
C SER A 86 -2.11 -2.39 -5.98
N TYR A 87 -0.95 -2.65 -5.38
CA TYR A 87 -0.68 -3.89 -4.65
C TYR A 87 -1.21 -3.82 -3.22
N LYS A 88 -2.55 -3.80 -3.05
CA LYS A 88 -3.17 -4.04 -1.74
C LYS A 88 -3.55 -5.51 -1.64
N PRO A 89 -3.05 -6.28 -0.64
CA PRO A 89 -3.56 -7.62 -0.40
C PRO A 89 -5.06 -7.53 -0.13
N ILE A 90 -5.85 -8.36 -0.82
CA ILE A 90 -7.27 -8.54 -0.50
C ILE A 90 -7.29 -9.30 0.83
N ILE A 91 -7.54 -8.58 1.92
CA ILE A 91 -7.73 -9.14 3.28
C ILE A 91 -9.20 -9.49 3.48
#